data_AF-A0A1I5H8S0-F1
#
_entry.id   AF-A0A1I5H8S0-F1
#
_cell.length_a   1.000
_cell.length_b   1.000
_cell.length_c   1.000
_cell.angle_alpha   90.00
_cell.angle_beta   90.00
_cell.angle_gamma   90.00
#
_symmetry.space_group_name_H-M   'P 1'
#
loop_
_entity.id
_entity.type
_entity.pdbx_description
1 polymer ?
#
loop_
_entity_poly.entity_id
_entity_poly.type
_entity_poly.pdbx_seq_one_letter_code
_entity_poly.pdbx_strand_id
1 'polypeptide(L)'
;MEAEARFFVSLKNPDAVAAIVSALRHVHGDDVARLMLVEGMSLANLLDAMFSAPLTHREAVRAITDGLDDFVITPELGLVWHLKYIYGDEPGSLHVVDMEIATPDGTLASQDVWLRLAS
;
A
#
# COMPACT_ATOMS: atom_id res chain seq x y z
N MET A 1 8.85 6.94 37.79
CA MET A 1 8.42 5.86 36.88
C MET A 1 7.63 6.54 35.80
N GLU A 2 8.31 6.94 34.72
CA GLU A 2 7.67 7.63 33.60
C GLU A 2 6.92 6.57 32.79
N ALA A 3 5.59 6.72 32.71
CA ALA A 3 4.79 5.88 31.86
C ALA A 3 5.14 6.20 30.41
N GLU A 4 5.66 5.20 29.68
CA GLU A 4 5.82 5.25 28.24
C GLU A 4 4.53 5.77 27.61
N ALA A 5 4.63 6.94 26.96
CA ALA A 5 3.62 7.40 26.04
C ALA A 5 3.61 6.39 24.88
N ARG A 6 2.73 5.38 24.96
CA ARG A 6 2.30 4.63 23.79
C ARG A 6 1.59 5.63 22.90
N PHE A 7 2.32 6.21 21.96
CA PHE A 7 1.74 6.88 20.82
C PHE A 7 0.92 5.82 20.09
N PHE A 8 -0.37 5.77 20.36
CA PHE A 8 -1.30 5.08 19.47
C PHE A 8 -1.36 5.97 18.24
N VAL A 9 -0.60 5.64 17.20
CA VAL A 9 -0.89 6.18 15.89
C VAL A 9 -2.30 5.72 15.53
N SER A 10 -3.21 6.69 15.50
CA SER A 10 -4.57 6.46 15.04
C SER A 10 -4.49 6.27 13.53
N LEU A 11 -4.76 5.06 13.07
CA LEU A 11 -4.95 4.80 11.65
C LEU A 11 -6.08 5.69 11.12
N LYS A 12 -5.83 6.38 10.02
CA LYS A 12 -6.83 7.18 9.32
C LYS A 12 -7.88 6.28 8.68
N ASN A 13 -7.46 5.12 8.16
CA ASN A 13 -8.35 4.12 7.58
C ASN A 13 -8.04 2.70 8.09
N PRO A 14 -8.55 2.34 9.29
CA PRO A 14 -8.31 1.01 9.86
C PRO A 14 -8.89 -0.14 9.03
N ASP A 15 -9.99 0.08 8.30
CA ASP A 15 -10.61 -0.96 7.47
C ASP A 15 -9.74 -1.28 6.24
N ALA A 16 -9.19 -0.25 5.59
CA ALA A 16 -8.24 -0.40 4.49
C ALA A 16 -6.97 -1.12 4.95
N VAL A 17 -6.41 -0.72 6.11
CA VAL A 17 -5.25 -1.40 6.69
C VAL A 17 -5.55 -2.85 7.05
N ALA A 18 -6.73 -3.14 7.61
CA ALA A 18 -7.14 -4.52 7.91
C ALA A 18 -7.23 -5.39 6.65
N ALA A 19 -7.74 -4.84 5.54
CA ALA A 19 -7.75 -5.52 4.24
C ALA A 19 -6.33 -5.80 3.73
N ILE A 20 -5.44 -4.81 3.80
CA ILE A 20 -4.02 -4.94 3.41
C ILE A 20 -3.32 -6.02 4.24
N VAL A 21 -3.46 -5.98 5.56
CA VAL A 21 -2.88 -6.98 6.47
C VAL A 21 -3.41 -8.37 6.13
N SER A 22 -4.71 -8.50 5.85
CA SER A 22 -5.33 -9.79 5.52
C SER A 22 -4.81 -10.35 4.18
N ALA A 23 -4.63 -9.50 3.17
CA ALA A 23 -4.05 -9.89 1.89
C ALA A 23 -2.59 -10.34 2.02
N LEU A 24 -1.76 -9.59 2.75
CA LEU A 24 -0.36 -9.97 3.00
C LEU A 24 -0.26 -11.30 3.75
N ARG A 25 -1.11 -11.53 4.76
CA ARG A 25 -1.16 -12.80 5.48
C ARG A 25 -1.60 -13.96 4.60
N HIS A 26 -2.54 -13.72 3.70
CA HIS A 26 -3.01 -14.73 2.76
C HIS A 26 -1.89 -15.23 1.85
N VAL A 27 -1.06 -14.32 1.32
CA VAL A 27 -0.01 -14.65 0.35
C VAL A 27 1.29 -15.10 1.01
N HIS A 28 1.70 -14.45 2.10
CA HIS A 28 3.04 -14.65 2.69
C HIS A 28 3.02 -15.33 4.07
N GLY A 29 1.86 -15.46 4.70
CA GLY A 29 1.73 -15.92 6.09
C GLY A 29 1.99 -14.81 7.13
N ASP A 30 1.63 -15.08 8.38
CA ASP A 30 1.57 -14.07 9.44
C ASP A 30 2.91 -13.41 9.78
N ASP A 31 3.98 -14.21 9.89
CA ASP A 31 5.30 -13.71 10.29
C ASP A 31 5.91 -12.81 9.21
N VAL A 32 5.81 -13.22 7.95
CA VAL A 32 6.34 -12.45 6.81
C VAL A 32 5.50 -11.19 6.58
N ALA A 33 4.16 -11.28 6.67
CA ALA A 33 3.29 -10.12 6.55
C ALA A 33 3.61 -9.06 7.61
N ARG A 34 3.86 -9.48 8.86
CA ARG A 34 4.28 -8.56 9.93
C ARG A 34 5.62 -7.91 9.60
N LEU A 35 6.59 -8.68 9.12
CA LEU A 35 7.90 -8.14 8.74
C LEU A 35 7.78 -7.11 7.61
N MET A 36 6.98 -7.40 6.58
CA MET A 36 6.74 -6.48 5.45
C MET A 36 6.08 -5.17 5.89
N LEU A 37 5.21 -5.19 6.90
CA LEU A 37 4.58 -3.97 7.43
C LEU A 37 5.56 -3.12 8.25
N VAL A 38 6.50 -3.76 8.97
CA VAL A 38 7.44 -3.10 9.89
C VAL A 38 8.73 -2.66 9.19
N GLU A 39 9.39 -3.58 8.49
CA GLU A 39 10.65 -3.35 7.76
C GLU A 39 10.40 -2.74 6.38
N GLY A 40 9.23 -2.98 5.83
CA GLY A 40 8.76 -2.39 4.58
C GLY A 40 8.66 -3.37 3.43
N MET A 41 7.91 -2.93 2.42
CA MET A 41 7.72 -3.64 1.15
C MET A 41 7.62 -2.63 0.02
N SER A 42 7.87 -3.06 -1.22
CA SER A 42 7.55 -2.23 -2.38
C SER A 42 6.04 -2.11 -2.57
N LEU A 43 5.58 -1.02 -3.21
CA LEU A 43 4.20 -0.89 -3.67
C LEU A 43 3.84 -2.03 -4.64
N ALA A 44 4.80 -2.50 -5.44
CA ALA A 44 4.62 -3.67 -6.31
C ALA A 44 4.24 -4.93 -5.53
N ASN A 45 4.92 -5.22 -4.42
CA ASN A 45 4.61 -6.38 -3.57
C ASN A 45 3.25 -6.24 -2.89
N LEU A 46 2.86 -5.02 -2.49
CA LEU A 46 1.53 -4.76 -1.98
C LEU A 46 0.46 -5.05 -3.04
N LEU A 47 0.65 -4.55 -4.26
CA LEU A 47 -0.28 -4.75 -5.37
C LEU A 47 -0.45 -6.24 -5.69
N ASP A 48 0.66 -6.98 -5.80
CA ASP A 48 0.65 -8.43 -6.03
C ASP A 48 -0.14 -9.17 -4.94
N ALA A 49 0.11 -8.85 -3.67
CA ALA A 49 -0.61 -9.47 -2.56
C ALA A 49 -2.10 -9.15 -2.58
N MET A 50 -2.47 -7.90 -2.87
CA MET A 50 -3.86 -7.43 -2.89
C MET A 50 -4.66 -8.02 -4.06
N PHE A 51 -4.04 -8.17 -5.23
CA PHE A 51 -4.68 -8.77 -6.41
C PHE A 51 -4.73 -10.30 -6.34
N SER A 52 -3.87 -10.93 -5.54
CA SER A 52 -3.87 -12.37 -5.29
C SER A 52 -4.81 -12.80 -4.15
N ALA A 53 -5.24 -11.86 -3.30
CA ALA A 53 -6.15 -12.13 -2.19
C ALA A 53 -7.58 -12.44 -2.66
N PRO A 54 -8.42 -13.09 -1.82
CA PRO A 54 -9.82 -13.35 -2.13
C PRO A 54 -10.70 -12.08 -1.98
N LEU A 55 -10.34 -11.02 -2.70
CA LEU A 55 -11.03 -9.74 -2.80
C LEU A 55 -11.50 -9.53 -4.24
N THR A 56 -12.55 -8.74 -4.45
CA THR A 56 -12.81 -8.25 -5.81
C THR A 56 -11.71 -7.26 -6.20
N HIS A 57 -11.38 -7.19 -7.49
CA HIS A 57 -10.36 -6.24 -8.00
C HIS A 57 -10.60 -4.80 -7.56
N ARG A 58 -11.89 -4.40 -7.54
CA ARG A 58 -12.31 -3.07 -7.10
C ARG A 58 -12.05 -2.83 -5.61
N GLU A 59 -12.31 -3.83 -4.76
CA GLU A 59 -12.02 -3.74 -3.32
C GLU A 59 -10.53 -3.66 -3.07
N ALA A 60 -9.73 -4.44 -3.80
CA ALA A 60 -8.27 -4.39 -3.71
C ALA A 60 -7.72 -3.00 -4.05
N VAL A 61 -8.09 -2.46 -5.22
CA VAL A 61 -7.69 -1.10 -5.64
C VAL A 61 -8.11 -0.06 -4.61
N ARG A 62 -9.37 -0.12 -4.14
CA ARG A 62 -9.88 0.84 -3.15
C ARG A 62 -9.10 0.78 -1.84
N ALA A 63 -8.87 -0.41 -1.30
CA ALA A 63 -8.16 -0.57 -0.03
C ALA A 63 -6.72 -0.06 -0.11
N ILE A 64 -6.06 -0.21 -1.26
CA ILE A 64 -4.73 0.38 -1.48
C ILE A 64 -4.82 1.90 -1.44
N THR A 65 -5.67 2.50 -2.27
CA THR A 65 -5.81 3.97 -2.34
C THR A 65 -6.19 4.58 -0.99
N ASP A 66 -7.14 3.96 -0.30
CA ASP A 66 -7.66 4.43 0.98
C ASP A 66 -6.68 4.21 2.14
N GLY A 67 -5.77 3.23 2.01
CA GLY A 67 -4.81 2.85 3.04
C GLY A 67 -3.44 3.51 2.95
N LEU A 68 -3.03 4.02 1.77
CA LEU A 68 -1.69 4.58 1.57
C LEU A 68 -1.33 5.73 2.55
N ASP A 69 -2.34 6.49 3.00
CA ASP A 69 -2.16 7.59 3.95
C ASP A 69 -1.74 7.15 5.37
N ASP A 70 -1.84 5.84 5.67
CA ASP A 70 -1.37 5.18 6.89
C ASP A 70 0.03 4.55 6.73
N PHE A 71 0.65 4.70 5.56
CA PHE A 71 2.01 4.24 5.29
C PHE A 71 3.00 5.40 5.19
N VAL A 72 4.18 5.20 5.75
CA VAL A 72 5.36 5.98 5.41
C VAL A 72 5.85 5.53 4.05
N ILE A 73 5.89 6.46 3.09
CA ILE A 73 6.32 6.22 1.72
C ILE A 73 7.77 6.71 1.54
N THR A 74 8.61 5.90 0.91
CA THR A 74 9.99 6.23 0.56
C THR A 74 10.21 5.99 -0.95
N PRO A 75 10.81 6.93 -1.69
CA PRO A 75 11.33 8.23 -1.25
C PRO A 75 10.21 9.20 -0.81
N GLU A 76 10.59 10.28 -0.12
CA GLU A 76 9.64 11.34 0.22
C GLU A 76 9.07 11.98 -1.04
N LEU A 77 7.74 12.01 -1.16
CA LEU A 77 7.04 12.36 -2.40
C LEU A 77 6.85 13.87 -2.61
N GLY A 78 7.14 14.68 -1.59
CA GLY A 78 6.83 16.11 -1.57
C GLY A 78 5.35 16.41 -1.29
N LEU A 79 4.99 17.70 -1.30
CA LEU A 79 3.65 18.19 -0.93
C LEU A 79 2.55 17.85 -1.95
N VAL A 80 2.93 17.56 -3.19
CA VAL A 80 1.99 17.31 -4.29
C VAL A 80 2.39 16.01 -4.95
N TRP A 81 1.58 14.97 -4.76
CA TRP A 81 1.73 13.71 -5.47
C TRP A 81 0.35 13.12 -5.78
N HIS A 82 0.28 12.24 -6.76
CA HIS A 82 -0.93 11.48 -7.03
C HIS A 82 -0.61 10.07 -7.51
N LEU A 83 -1.50 9.14 -7.17
CA LEU A 83 -1.45 7.76 -7.63
C LEU A 83 -1.95 7.70 -9.08
N LYS A 84 -1.21 7.01 -9.94
CA LYS A 84 -1.53 6.80 -11.34
C LYS A 84 -1.77 5.32 -11.57
N TYR A 85 -2.97 4.98 -12.04
CA TYR A 85 -3.32 3.60 -12.37
C TYR A 85 -2.78 3.20 -13.73
N ILE A 86 -2.12 2.04 -13.77
CA ILE A 86 -1.68 1.39 -15.01
C ILE A 86 -2.70 0.31 -15.32
N TYR A 87 -3.27 0.37 -16.51
CA TYR A 87 -4.29 -0.56 -16.98
C TYR A 87 -3.68 -1.61 -17.89
N GLY A 88 -4.22 -2.83 -17.85
CA GLY A 88 -3.82 -3.89 -18.78
C GLY A 88 -4.18 -3.55 -20.24
N ASP A 89 -3.57 -4.28 -21.18
CA ASP A 89 -3.68 -4.02 -22.62
C ASP A 89 -5.07 -4.34 -23.23
N GLU A 90 -6.05 -4.73 -22.42
CA GLU A 90 -7.40 -5.01 -22.89
C GLU A 90 -8.15 -3.69 -23.18
N PRO A 91 -8.50 -3.41 -24.45
CA PRO A 91 -9.13 -2.15 -24.82
C PRO A 91 -10.48 -1.94 -24.11
N GLY A 92 -10.60 -0.84 -23.37
CA GLY A 92 -11.83 -0.49 -22.63
C GLY A 92 -11.95 -1.13 -21.24
N SER A 93 -10.97 -1.92 -20.82
CA SER A 93 -10.90 -2.49 -19.48
C SER A 93 -10.34 -1.47 -18.49
N LEU A 94 -11.02 -1.29 -17.35
CA LEU A 94 -10.51 -0.54 -16.19
C LEU A 94 -9.74 -1.46 -15.23
N HIS A 95 -9.19 -2.56 -15.75
CA HIS A 95 -8.43 -3.51 -14.97
C HIS A 95 -7.03 -2.97 -14.68
N VAL A 96 -6.87 -2.42 -13.48
CA VAL A 96 -5.59 -1.93 -12.96
C VAL A 96 -4.64 -3.10 -12.76
N VAL A 97 -3.46 -3.06 -13.37
CA VAL A 97 -2.42 -4.10 -13.24
C VAL A 97 -1.24 -3.62 -12.41
N ASP A 98 -1.04 -2.30 -12.32
CA ASP A 98 0.01 -1.69 -11.52
C ASP A 98 -0.38 -0.25 -11.12
N MET A 99 0.38 0.37 -10.23
CA MET A 99 0.22 1.77 -9.86
C MET A 99 1.57 2.47 -9.75
N GLU A 100 1.64 3.68 -10.29
CA GLU A 100 2.81 4.55 -10.18
C GLU A 100 2.49 5.75 -9.29
N ILE A 101 3.52 6.39 -8.74
CA ILE A 101 3.37 7.65 -8.03
C ILE A 101 3.94 8.78 -8.87
N ALA A 102 3.08 9.69 -9.29
CA ALA A 102 3.49 10.91 -9.98
C ALA A 102 3.79 12.01 -8.95
N THR A 103 5.00 12.55 -9.00
CA THR A 103 5.53 13.65 -8.20
C THR A 103 5.92 14.82 -9.12
N PRO A 104 6.28 16.00 -8.58
CA PRO A 104 6.75 17.12 -9.39
C PRO A 104 8.06 16.82 -10.13
N ASP A 105 8.87 15.92 -9.58
CA ASP A 105 10.19 15.56 -10.12
C ASP A 105 10.14 14.40 -11.14
N GLY A 106 8.98 13.74 -11.29
CA GLY A 106 8.80 12.65 -12.23
C GLY A 106 7.77 11.63 -11.78
N THR A 107 7.89 10.41 -12.30
CA THR A 107 7.02 9.29 -11.91
C THR A 107 7.88 8.18 -11.32
N LEU A 108 7.48 7.68 -10.16
CA LEU A 108 8.10 6.57 -9.47
C LEU A 108 7.33 5.29 -9.78
N ALA A 109 8.05 4.28 -10.27
CA ALA A 109 7.48 2.96 -10.50
C ALA A 109 7.17 2.28 -9.17
N SER A 110 6.19 1.37 -9.15
CA SER A 110 5.77 0.63 -7.95
C SER A 110 6.91 -0.14 -7.26
N GLN A 111 7.94 -0.54 -8.01
CA GLN A 111 9.12 -1.24 -7.50
C GLN A 111 10.09 -0.32 -6.75
N ASP A 112 10.08 0.97 -7.08
CA ASP A 112 10.98 1.98 -6.49
C ASP A 112 10.33 2.69 -5.29
N VAL A 113 9.05 2.43 -5.03
CA VAL A 113 8.28 2.98 -3.91
C VAL A 113 8.22 1.97 -2.78
N TRP A 114 8.80 2.32 -1.63
CA TRP A 114 8.77 1.52 -0.41
C TRP A 114 7.72 2.04 0.57
N LEU A 115 7.01 1.11 1.20
CA LEU A 115 5.91 1.33 2.13
C LEU A 115 6.21 0.66 3.46
N ARG A 116 6.07 1.41 4.57
CA ARG A 116 6.07 0.88 5.95
C ARG A 116 4.87 1.42 6.68
N LEU A 117 4.24 0.61 7.53
CA LEU A 117 3.10 1.09 8.32
C LEU A 117 3.57 2.20 9.26
N ALA A 118 2.84 3.33 9.32
CA ALA A 118 3.17 4.42 10.22
C ALA A 118 3.05 3.96 11.68
N SER A 119 4.10 4.20 12.47
CA SER A 119 4.26 3.77 13.87
C SER A 119 4.00 4.86 14.87
#